data_AF-A0A2D9SZE0-F1
#
_entry.id   AF-A0A2D9SZE0-F1
#
_cell.length_a   1.000
_cell.length_b   1.000
_cell.length_c   1.000
_cell.angle_alpha   90.00
_cell.angle_beta   90.00
_cell.angle_gamma   90.00
#
_symmetry.space_group_name_H-M   'P 1'
#
loop_
_entity.id
_entity.type
_entity.pdbx_description
1 polymer ?
#
loop_
_entity_poly.entity_id
_entity_poly.type
_entity_poly.pdbx_seq_one_letter_code
_entity_poly.pdbx_strand_id
1 'polypeptide(L)'
;MAEHGPHLTRYLEGLPAGWASHPEARVRAATMNTGVDLLGLRPEPEMPEPLRASLAESPPGRHHIPEVLNQALYSWIRDARFEDDESFYAFTDKVFQRFYASPVYRVAFLMARPELLAGTSARLWGWVRTGSRLEVQSRQDRELVLRLQYPLGLFGALHAEMLRRGLGIAYRATRGVEGLEIETVEHTLDELRYRLRWDRH
;
A
#
# COMPACT_ATOMS: atom_id res chain seq x y z
N MET A 1 10.08 -9.05 -26.40
CA MET A 1 10.33 -7.87 -25.53
C MET A 1 9.11 -7.76 -24.64
N ALA A 2 9.27 -7.74 -23.32
CA ALA A 2 8.11 -7.69 -22.43
C ALA A 2 7.28 -6.44 -22.77
N GLU A 3 5.97 -6.62 -22.98
CA GLU A 3 5.01 -5.51 -23.18
C GLU A 3 4.95 -4.57 -21.96
N HIS A 4 5.64 -4.94 -20.87
CA HIS A 4 5.62 -4.32 -19.57
C HIS A 4 7.06 -4.21 -19.05
N GLY A 5 7.33 -3.24 -18.16
CA GLY A 5 8.61 -3.18 -17.46
C GLY A 5 8.84 -4.37 -16.51
N PRO A 6 10.06 -4.51 -15.95
CA PRO A 6 10.45 -5.68 -15.17
C PRO A 6 9.62 -5.86 -13.89
N HIS A 7 9.26 -4.79 -13.18
CA HIS A 7 8.49 -4.91 -11.94
C HIS A 7 7.05 -5.33 -12.22
N LEU A 8 6.40 -4.72 -13.22
CA LEU A 8 5.04 -5.11 -13.61
C LEU A 8 5.00 -6.55 -14.14
N THR A 9 5.95 -6.94 -14.98
CA THR A 9 6.04 -8.32 -15.50
C THR A 9 6.15 -9.32 -14.35
N ARG A 10 7.11 -9.10 -13.43
CA ARG A 10 7.31 -9.98 -12.27
C ARG A 10 6.07 -10.05 -11.38
N TYR A 11 5.37 -8.92 -11.19
CA TYR A 11 4.15 -8.90 -10.39
C TYR A 11 3.05 -9.76 -11.03
N LEU A 12 2.78 -9.59 -12.32
CA LEU A 12 1.72 -10.33 -13.02
C LEU A 12 2.03 -11.82 -13.14
N GLU A 13 3.29 -12.20 -13.37
CA GLU A 13 3.73 -13.60 -13.40
C GLU A 13 3.65 -14.27 -12.01
N GLY A 14 3.76 -13.49 -10.94
CA GLY A 14 3.59 -13.98 -9.57
C GLY A 14 2.13 -14.23 -9.15
N LEU A 15 1.16 -13.85 -9.99
CA LEU A 15 -0.26 -14.02 -9.72
C LEU A 15 -0.84 -15.28 -10.41
N PRO A 16 -1.77 -16.01 -9.78
CA PRO A 16 -2.32 -17.25 -10.34
C PRO A 16 -2.97 -17.12 -11.73
N ALA A 17 -3.57 -15.98 -12.03
CA ALA A 17 -4.31 -15.70 -13.27
C ALA A 17 -4.01 -14.28 -13.82
N GLY A 18 -2.82 -13.73 -13.51
CA GLY A 18 -2.42 -12.38 -13.90
C GLY A 18 -3.46 -11.33 -13.49
N TRP A 19 -3.88 -10.48 -14.44
CA TRP A 19 -4.89 -9.42 -14.23
C TRP A 19 -6.23 -9.89 -13.66
N ALA A 20 -6.62 -11.14 -13.91
CA ALA A 20 -7.91 -11.69 -13.46
C ALA A 20 -7.84 -12.32 -12.05
N SER A 21 -6.69 -12.27 -11.38
CA SER A 21 -6.51 -12.87 -10.06
C SER A 21 -7.28 -12.14 -8.99
N HIS A 22 -7.85 -12.90 -8.04
CA HIS A 22 -8.46 -12.40 -6.81
C HIS A 22 -9.51 -11.30 -7.05
N PRO A 23 -10.57 -11.56 -7.84
CA PRO A 23 -11.60 -10.56 -8.16
C PRO A 23 -12.33 -9.99 -6.93
N GLU A 24 -12.32 -10.71 -5.81
CA GLU A 24 -12.84 -10.29 -4.51
C GLU A 24 -11.89 -9.35 -3.74
N ALA A 25 -10.61 -9.31 -4.10
CA ALA A 25 -9.63 -8.40 -3.49
C ALA A 25 -9.76 -7.01 -4.11
N ARG A 26 -10.15 -6.03 -3.29
CA ARG A 26 -10.44 -4.66 -3.75
C ARG A 26 -9.86 -3.62 -2.82
N VAL A 27 -9.62 -2.42 -3.34
CA VAL A 27 -9.16 -1.25 -2.60
C VAL A 27 -9.90 0.00 -3.03
N ARG A 28 -10.02 0.97 -2.13
CA ARG A 28 -10.53 2.29 -2.49
C ARG A 28 -9.68 2.94 -3.57
N ALA A 29 -10.33 3.42 -4.63
CA ALA A 29 -9.69 4.17 -5.71
C ALA A 29 -8.89 5.38 -5.20
N ALA A 30 -9.21 5.92 -4.02
CA ALA A 30 -8.42 6.98 -3.39
C ALA A 30 -6.92 6.64 -3.24
N THR A 31 -6.55 5.36 -3.06
CA THR A 31 -5.13 4.97 -2.99
C THR A 31 -4.44 5.24 -4.32
N MET A 32 -5.03 4.75 -5.42
CA MET A 32 -4.58 4.96 -6.79
C MET A 32 -4.59 6.46 -7.16
N ASN A 33 -5.74 7.13 -6.98
CA ASN A 33 -5.95 8.51 -7.41
C ASN A 33 -4.93 9.47 -6.77
N THR A 34 -4.55 9.24 -5.51
CA THR A 34 -3.55 10.08 -4.83
C THR A 34 -2.19 10.03 -5.54
N GLY A 35 -1.77 8.85 -5.98
CA GLY A 35 -0.52 8.68 -6.73
C GLY A 35 -0.59 9.27 -8.14
N VAL A 36 -1.70 9.01 -8.84
CA VAL A 36 -1.98 9.55 -10.18
C VAL A 36 -1.95 11.08 -10.17
N ASP A 37 -2.61 11.70 -9.20
CA ASP A 37 -2.68 13.16 -9.06
C ASP A 37 -1.29 13.75 -8.79
N LEU A 38 -0.50 13.14 -7.89
CA LEU A 38 0.84 13.62 -7.54
C LEU A 38 1.82 13.57 -8.72
N LEU A 39 1.68 12.59 -9.62
CA LEU A 39 2.48 12.50 -10.84
C LEU A 39 1.91 13.30 -12.02
N GLY A 40 0.67 13.80 -11.90
CA GLY A 40 -0.06 14.31 -13.06
C GLY A 40 -0.28 13.25 -14.13
N LEU A 41 -0.33 11.97 -13.75
CA LEU A 41 -0.37 10.84 -14.66
C LEU A 41 -1.67 10.84 -15.48
N ARG A 42 -1.60 10.50 -16.76
CA ARG A 42 -2.73 10.39 -17.69
C ARG A 42 -2.67 9.06 -18.44
N PRO A 43 -3.79 8.58 -19.02
CA PRO A 43 -3.76 7.41 -19.89
C PRO A 43 -2.79 7.63 -21.05
N GLU A 44 -1.87 6.70 -21.25
CA GLU A 44 -0.82 6.76 -22.26
C GLU A 44 -0.83 5.51 -23.15
N PRO A 45 -0.46 5.60 -24.44
CA PRO A 45 -0.48 4.46 -25.37
C PRO A 45 0.39 3.27 -24.94
N GLU A 46 1.50 3.52 -24.26
CA GLU A 46 2.43 2.51 -23.74
C GLU A 46 1.94 1.82 -22.46
N MET A 47 0.84 2.31 -21.87
CA MET A 47 0.26 1.64 -20.71
C MET A 47 -0.45 0.35 -21.12
N PRO A 48 -0.34 -0.71 -20.31
CA PRO A 48 -1.19 -1.88 -20.43
C PRO A 48 -2.68 -1.49 -20.41
N GLU A 49 -3.48 -2.14 -21.26
CA GLU A 49 -4.89 -1.79 -21.44
C GLU A 49 -5.69 -1.69 -20.13
N PRO A 50 -5.57 -2.63 -19.16
CA PRO A 50 -6.32 -2.52 -17.91
C PRO A 50 -5.99 -1.27 -17.10
N LEU A 51 -4.73 -0.82 -17.12
CA LEU A 51 -4.30 0.41 -16.43
C LEU A 51 -4.79 1.65 -17.17
N ARG A 52 -4.64 1.66 -18.49
CA ARG A 52 -5.07 2.76 -19.36
C ARG A 52 -6.57 3.01 -19.25
N ALA A 53 -7.37 1.93 -19.30
CA ALA A 53 -8.82 1.98 -19.14
C ALA A 53 -9.24 2.49 -17.74
N SER A 54 -8.60 1.98 -16.68
CA SER A 54 -8.88 2.41 -15.30
C SER A 54 -8.57 3.90 -15.08
N LEU A 55 -7.48 4.41 -15.66
CA LEU A 55 -7.15 5.84 -15.58
C LEU A 55 -8.11 6.70 -16.41
N ALA A 56 -8.59 6.20 -17.55
CA ALA A 56 -9.57 6.90 -18.38
C ALA A 56 -10.93 7.00 -17.70
N GLU A 57 -11.36 5.96 -16.97
CA GLU A 57 -12.59 5.98 -16.18
C GLU A 57 -12.51 6.96 -15.00
N SER A 58 -11.32 7.13 -14.41
CA SER A 58 -11.07 8.00 -13.25
C SER A 58 -12.08 7.77 -12.10
N PRO A 59 -12.09 6.55 -11.52
CA PRO A 59 -13.11 6.16 -10.56
C PRO A 59 -13.10 7.09 -9.33
N PRO A 60 -14.28 7.52 -8.83
CA PRO A 60 -14.36 8.31 -7.61
C PRO A 60 -13.65 7.64 -6.43
N GLY A 61 -12.89 8.40 -5.63
CA GLY A 61 -12.02 7.83 -4.58
C GLY A 61 -12.72 6.97 -3.51
N ARG A 62 -14.04 7.12 -3.35
CA ARG A 62 -14.86 6.29 -2.44
C ARG A 62 -15.22 4.90 -3.01
N HIS A 63 -15.11 4.72 -4.33
CA HIS A 63 -15.38 3.44 -4.99
C HIS A 63 -14.22 2.48 -4.77
N HIS A 64 -14.51 1.19 -4.85
CA HIS A 64 -13.49 0.15 -4.77
C HIS A 64 -13.13 -0.36 -6.16
N ILE A 65 -11.84 -0.42 -6.46
CA ILE A 65 -11.26 -1.03 -7.66
C ILE A 65 -10.59 -2.36 -7.30
N PRO A 66 -10.36 -3.28 -8.26
CA PRO A 66 -9.52 -4.46 -8.05
C PRO A 66 -8.15 -4.08 -7.46
N GLU A 67 -7.73 -4.77 -6.39
CA GLU A 67 -6.43 -4.51 -5.76
C GLU A 67 -5.27 -4.84 -6.71
N VAL A 68 -5.46 -5.85 -7.58
CA VAL A 68 -4.49 -6.17 -8.64
C VAL A 68 -4.21 -4.98 -9.55
N LEU A 69 -5.22 -4.18 -9.92
CA LEU A 69 -5.02 -2.98 -10.73
C LEU A 69 -4.21 -1.92 -9.97
N ASN A 70 -4.49 -1.72 -8.68
CA ASN A 70 -3.74 -0.76 -7.86
C ASN A 70 -2.26 -1.16 -7.75
N GLN A 71 -1.96 -2.41 -7.41
CA GLN A 71 -0.57 -2.88 -7.28
C GLN A 71 0.15 -2.87 -8.64
N ALA A 72 -0.52 -3.30 -9.71
CA ALA A 72 0.03 -3.25 -11.07
C ALA A 72 0.35 -1.82 -11.51
N LEU A 73 -0.51 -0.84 -11.17
CA LEU A 73 -0.22 0.56 -11.47
C LEU A 73 1.06 1.04 -10.79
N TYR A 74 1.25 0.74 -9.50
CA TYR A 74 2.48 1.12 -8.80
C TYR A 74 3.72 0.42 -9.35
N SER A 75 3.60 -0.85 -9.75
CA SER A 75 4.68 -1.57 -10.45
C SER A 75 5.00 -0.91 -11.80
N TRP A 76 3.99 -0.53 -12.57
CA TRP A 76 4.19 0.18 -13.85
C TRP A 76 4.80 1.57 -13.64
N ILE A 77 4.33 2.33 -12.64
CA ILE A 77 4.89 3.64 -12.29
C ILE A 77 6.36 3.50 -11.95
N ARG A 78 6.72 2.49 -11.16
CA ARG A 78 8.11 2.19 -10.81
C ARG A 78 8.97 1.98 -12.06
N ASP A 79 8.49 1.16 -13.00
CA ASP A 79 9.19 0.86 -14.25
C ASP A 79 9.30 2.07 -15.19
N ALA A 80 8.23 2.86 -15.31
CA ALA A 80 8.11 3.89 -16.34
C ALA A 80 8.64 5.27 -15.92
N ARG A 81 8.64 5.58 -14.62
CA ARG A 81 8.84 6.96 -14.11
C ARG A 81 10.04 7.14 -13.20
N PHE A 82 10.67 6.06 -12.78
CA PHE A 82 11.77 6.10 -11.82
C PHE A 82 12.93 5.24 -12.34
N GLU A 83 14.16 5.64 -12.03
CA GLU A 83 15.36 4.88 -12.38
C GLU A 83 15.60 3.76 -11.35
N ASP A 84 15.44 4.09 -10.06
CA ASP A 84 15.70 3.20 -8.93
C ASP A 84 14.52 3.09 -7.95
N ASP A 85 14.54 2.03 -7.14
CA ASP A 85 13.47 1.71 -6.19
C ASP A 85 13.38 2.75 -5.07
N GLU A 86 14.49 3.35 -4.64
CA GLU A 86 14.50 4.35 -3.57
C GLU A 86 13.82 5.65 -4.02
N SER A 87 14.07 6.10 -5.24
CA SER A 87 13.39 7.24 -5.85
C SER A 87 11.88 7.01 -5.95
N PHE A 88 11.47 5.79 -6.33
CA PHE A 88 10.07 5.38 -6.30
C PHE A 88 9.49 5.35 -4.89
N TYR A 89 10.21 4.80 -3.91
CA TYR A 89 9.74 4.74 -2.54
C TYR A 89 9.57 6.14 -1.94
N ALA A 90 10.51 7.06 -2.20
CA ALA A 90 10.39 8.46 -1.79
C ALA A 90 9.16 9.14 -2.41
N PHE A 91 8.74 8.74 -3.61
CA PHE A 91 7.46 9.15 -4.18
C PHE A 91 6.28 8.51 -3.43
N THR A 92 6.29 7.21 -3.18
CA THR A 92 5.20 6.54 -2.44
C THR A 92 5.05 7.08 -1.02
N ASP A 93 6.13 7.54 -0.40
CA ASP A 93 6.09 8.23 0.89
C ASP A 93 5.24 9.50 0.82
N LYS A 94 5.38 10.29 -0.25
CA LYS A 94 4.54 11.47 -0.51
C LYS A 94 3.08 11.08 -0.74
N VAL A 95 2.84 9.96 -1.42
CA VAL A 95 1.48 9.41 -1.61
C VAL A 95 0.85 9.11 -0.26
N PHE A 96 1.52 8.37 0.62
CA PHE A 96 0.99 8.04 1.95
C PHE A 96 0.80 9.27 2.82
N GLN A 97 1.76 10.20 2.82
CA GLN A 97 1.62 11.47 3.53
C GLN A 97 0.37 12.23 3.09
N ARG A 98 0.13 12.35 1.77
CA ARG A 98 -1.07 13.01 1.24
C ARG A 98 -2.34 12.26 1.57
N PHE A 99 -2.32 10.93 1.47
CA PHE A 99 -3.46 10.08 1.79
C PHE A 99 -3.88 10.24 3.26
N TYR A 100 -2.94 10.13 4.19
CA TYR A 100 -3.20 10.27 5.63
C TYR A 100 -3.53 11.70 6.07
N ALA A 101 -3.04 12.71 5.34
CA ALA A 101 -3.40 14.11 5.58
C ALA A 101 -4.85 14.46 5.18
N SER A 102 -5.51 13.63 4.36
CA SER A 102 -6.87 13.92 3.90
C SER A 102 -7.88 13.92 5.07
N PRO A 103 -8.92 14.78 5.06
CA PRO A 103 -9.82 14.98 6.20
C PRO A 103 -10.46 13.70 6.73
N VAL A 104 -10.69 12.75 5.81
CA VAL A 104 -11.24 11.42 6.08
C VAL A 104 -10.34 10.60 7.02
N TYR A 105 -9.03 10.59 6.78
CA TYR A 105 -8.08 9.76 7.52
C TYR A 105 -7.39 10.54 8.65
N ARG A 106 -7.31 11.87 8.52
CA ARG A 106 -6.65 12.81 9.45
C ARG A 106 -7.13 12.66 10.90
N VAL A 107 -8.42 12.41 11.13
CA VAL A 107 -9.00 12.25 12.47
C VAL A 107 -8.51 10.98 13.17
N ALA A 108 -8.22 9.91 12.41
CA ALA A 108 -7.72 8.66 12.97
C ALA A 108 -6.25 8.76 13.42
N PHE A 109 -5.44 9.62 12.78
CA PHE A 109 -4.00 9.70 13.03
C PHE A 109 -3.57 10.78 14.02
N LEU A 110 -4.25 11.93 14.08
CA LEU A 110 -3.82 13.08 14.91
C LEU A 110 -4.10 12.96 16.42
N MET A 111 -4.97 12.02 16.84
CA MET A 111 -5.39 11.90 18.25
C MET A 111 -5.08 10.53 18.89
N ALA A 112 -4.51 9.60 18.12
CA ALA A 112 -4.22 8.27 18.62
C ALA A 112 -2.85 8.23 19.32
N ARG A 113 -2.80 7.61 20.50
CA ARG A 113 -1.56 6.99 20.98
C ARG A 113 -1.28 5.74 20.10
N PRO A 114 -0.04 5.25 19.98
CA PRO A 114 0.31 4.09 19.15
C PRO A 114 -0.57 2.88 19.41
N GLU A 115 -0.96 2.71 20.67
CA GLU A 115 -1.86 1.68 21.16
C GLU A 115 -3.26 1.75 20.55
N LEU A 116 -3.79 2.96 20.40
CA LEU A 116 -5.09 3.22 19.79
C LEU A 116 -5.02 3.06 18.28
N LEU A 117 -3.89 3.44 17.67
CA LEU A 117 -3.69 3.21 16.25
C LEU A 117 -3.58 1.71 15.96
N ALA A 118 -2.88 0.94 16.79
CA ALA A 118 -2.82 -0.52 16.67
C ALA A 118 -4.22 -1.15 16.73
N GLY A 119 -5.05 -0.75 17.72
CA GLY A 119 -6.43 -1.23 17.85
C GLY A 119 -7.36 -0.81 16.70
N THR A 120 -7.04 0.26 15.97
CA THR A 120 -7.86 0.76 14.84
C THR A 120 -7.28 0.38 13.48
N SER A 121 -6.03 -0.09 13.40
CA SER A 121 -5.35 -0.41 12.13
C SER A 121 -6.08 -1.48 11.33
N ALA A 122 -6.54 -2.56 11.98
CA ALA A 122 -7.34 -3.60 11.34
C ALA A 122 -8.64 -3.04 10.75
N ARG A 123 -9.30 -2.13 11.47
CA ARG A 123 -10.54 -1.47 11.02
C ARG A 123 -10.28 -0.50 9.86
N LEU A 124 -9.23 0.31 9.93
CA LEU A 124 -8.84 1.22 8.86
C LEU A 124 -8.47 0.45 7.60
N TRP A 125 -7.75 -0.67 7.74
CA TRP A 125 -7.46 -1.58 6.65
C TRP A 125 -8.73 -2.08 5.99
N GLY A 126 -9.65 -2.68 6.77
CA GLY A 126 -10.91 -3.22 6.25
C GLY A 126 -11.86 -2.16 5.68
N TRP A 127 -11.67 -0.88 6.02
CA TRP A 127 -12.44 0.21 5.42
C TRP A 127 -11.92 0.61 4.03
N VAL A 128 -10.62 0.44 3.83
CA VAL A 128 -9.91 0.79 2.58
C VAL A 128 -9.82 -0.40 1.64
N ARG A 129 -9.76 -1.62 2.17
CA ARG A 129 -9.53 -2.86 1.42
C ARG A 129 -10.51 -3.96 1.80
N THR A 130 -10.80 -4.81 0.83
CA THR A 130 -11.55 -6.06 0.98
C THR A 130 -10.71 -7.19 0.38
N GLY A 131 -10.84 -8.41 0.90
CA GLY A 131 -10.08 -9.59 0.44
C GLY A 131 -8.72 -9.77 1.11
N SER A 132 -8.21 -8.78 1.84
CA SER A 132 -7.01 -8.90 2.70
C SER A 132 -7.33 -8.46 4.13
N ARG A 133 -6.59 -8.99 5.10
CA ARG A 133 -6.87 -8.80 6.53
C ARG A 133 -5.60 -8.42 7.28
N LEU A 134 -5.61 -7.23 7.88
CA LEU A 134 -4.58 -6.77 8.80
C LEU A 134 -5.00 -7.04 10.25
N GLU A 135 -4.09 -7.59 11.04
CA GLU A 135 -4.31 -7.91 12.45
C GLU A 135 -3.10 -7.53 13.31
N VAL A 136 -3.36 -7.27 14.59
CA VAL A 136 -2.32 -7.16 15.61
C VAL A 136 -2.06 -8.55 16.16
N GLN A 137 -0.88 -9.11 15.86
CA GLN A 137 -0.49 -10.45 16.33
C GLN A 137 0.01 -10.39 17.77
N SER A 138 0.81 -9.38 18.10
CA SER A 138 1.27 -9.14 19.46
C SER A 138 1.44 -7.64 19.70
N ARG A 139 1.26 -7.25 20.96
CA ARG A 139 1.45 -5.89 21.42
C ARG A 139 2.13 -5.91 22.79
N GLN A 140 3.24 -5.21 22.87
CA GLN A 140 3.98 -4.92 24.09
C GLN A 140 4.13 -3.39 24.22
N ASP A 141 4.70 -2.91 25.32
CA ASP A 141 4.78 -1.47 25.63
C ASP A 141 5.50 -0.63 24.56
N ARG A 142 6.45 -1.23 23.82
CA ARG A 142 7.30 -0.55 22.82
C ARG A 142 7.46 -1.35 21.53
N GLU A 143 6.67 -2.40 21.39
CA GLU A 143 6.74 -3.30 20.23
C GLU A 143 5.34 -3.67 19.79
N LEU A 144 5.13 -3.66 18.48
CA LEU A 144 3.91 -4.10 17.83
C LEU A 144 4.26 -5.03 16.68
N VAL A 145 3.63 -6.20 16.64
CA VAL A 145 3.72 -7.10 15.48
C VAL A 145 2.38 -7.08 14.76
N LEU A 146 2.42 -6.66 13.50
CA LEU A 146 1.29 -6.65 12.59
C LEU A 146 1.41 -7.83 11.62
N ARG A 147 0.30 -8.51 11.39
CA ARG A 147 0.17 -9.58 10.39
C ARG A 147 -0.84 -9.15 9.34
N LEU A 148 -0.45 -9.20 8.08
CA LEU A 148 -1.31 -8.96 6.92
C LEU A 148 -1.45 -10.27 6.15
N GLN A 149 -2.66 -10.83 6.13
CA GLN A 149 -3.02 -11.99 5.31
C GLN A 149 -3.67 -11.54 4.01
N TYR A 150 -3.35 -12.21 2.91
CA TYR A 150 -3.86 -11.86 1.58
C TYR A 150 -3.85 -13.05 0.61
N PRO A 151 -4.63 -12.99 -0.48
CA PRO A 151 -4.61 -13.99 -1.54
C PRO A 151 -3.24 -14.12 -2.23
N LEU A 152 -2.92 -15.33 -2.71
CA LEU A 152 -1.60 -15.69 -3.23
C LEU A 152 -1.02 -14.67 -4.24
N GLY A 153 0.14 -14.10 -3.94
CA GLY A 153 0.88 -13.19 -4.80
C GLY A 153 0.38 -11.74 -4.81
N LEU A 154 -0.68 -11.40 -4.05
CA LEU A 154 -1.29 -10.06 -4.11
C LEU A 154 -0.33 -8.93 -3.75
N PHE A 155 0.59 -9.16 -2.80
CA PHE A 155 1.63 -8.20 -2.44
C PHE A 155 3.02 -8.77 -2.69
N GLY A 156 3.61 -8.42 -3.85
CA GLY A 156 5.03 -8.65 -4.14
C GLY A 156 6.00 -7.79 -3.32
N ALA A 157 7.32 -8.00 -3.49
CA ALA A 157 8.36 -7.37 -2.65
C ALA A 157 8.33 -5.83 -2.66
N LEU A 158 8.15 -5.25 -3.85
CA LEU A 158 7.97 -3.80 -4.04
C LEU A 158 6.80 -3.26 -3.19
N HIS A 159 5.68 -3.99 -3.18
CA HIS A 159 4.47 -3.60 -2.46
C HIS A 159 4.60 -3.81 -0.95
N ALA A 160 5.29 -4.88 -0.54
CA ALA A 160 5.62 -5.12 0.87
C ALA A 160 6.45 -3.99 1.47
N GLU A 161 7.46 -3.50 0.74
CA GLU A 161 8.27 -2.36 1.17
C GLU A 161 7.47 -1.05 1.17
N MET A 162 6.67 -0.81 0.12
CA MET A 162 5.76 0.34 0.06
C MET A 162 4.81 0.38 1.27
N LEU A 163 4.19 -0.75 1.62
CA LEU A 163 3.31 -0.86 2.78
C LEU A 163 4.06 -0.64 4.10
N ARG A 164 5.28 -1.19 4.24
CA ARG A 164 6.14 -0.97 5.42
C ARG A 164 6.39 0.52 5.65
N ARG A 165 6.76 1.25 4.60
CA ARG A 165 6.99 2.70 4.65
C ARG A 165 5.72 3.48 4.96
N GLY A 166 4.60 3.09 4.33
CA GLY A 166 3.28 3.64 4.62
C GLY A 166 2.86 3.47 6.08
N LEU A 167 3.12 2.31 6.70
CA LEU A 167 2.93 2.11 8.14
C LEU A 167 3.86 3.02 8.95
N GLY A 168 5.12 3.16 8.54
CA GLY A 168 6.07 4.07 9.19
C GLY A 168 5.61 5.52 9.24
N ILE A 169 5.07 6.02 8.13
CA ILE A 169 4.50 7.37 8.06
C ILE A 169 3.29 7.49 9.00
N ALA A 170 2.41 6.49 9.00
CA ALA A 170 1.22 6.48 9.85
C ALA A 170 1.55 6.50 11.35
N TYR A 171 2.49 5.65 11.79
CA TYR A 171 2.87 5.55 13.20
C TYR A 171 3.73 6.73 13.67
N ARG A 172 4.63 7.27 12.83
CA ARG A 172 5.37 8.50 13.16
C ARG A 172 4.48 9.72 13.32
N ALA A 173 3.28 9.72 12.72
CA ALA A 173 2.32 10.80 12.91
C ALA A 173 1.57 10.73 14.27
N THR A 174 1.71 9.64 15.02
CA THR A 174 1.06 9.48 16.34
C THR A 174 1.90 10.10 17.45
N ARG A 175 1.25 10.57 18.53
CA ARG A 175 1.96 11.18 19.67
C ARG A 175 2.63 10.10 20.51
N GLY A 176 3.88 10.35 20.93
CA GLY A 176 4.64 9.45 21.81
C GLY A 176 5.40 8.34 21.09
N VAL A 177 5.59 8.47 19.77
CA VAL A 177 6.50 7.63 18.98
C VAL A 177 7.72 8.44 18.61
N GLU A 178 8.86 8.04 19.15
CA GLU A 178 10.19 8.51 18.73
C GLU A 178 11.05 7.31 18.37
N GLY A 179 12.08 7.50 17.55
CA GLY A 179 12.97 6.39 17.17
C GLY A 179 12.26 5.20 16.51
N LEU A 180 11.17 5.44 15.75
CA LEU A 180 10.40 4.34 15.15
C LEU A 180 11.24 3.54 14.15
N GLU A 181 11.45 2.28 14.47
CA GLU A 181 11.98 1.25 13.59
C GLU A 181 10.84 0.35 13.11
N ILE A 182 10.84 0.01 11.82
CA ILE A 182 9.92 -0.98 11.25
C ILE A 182 10.72 -1.92 10.38
N GLU A 183 10.59 -3.21 10.61
CA GLU A 183 11.18 -4.27 9.79
C GLU A 183 10.11 -5.22 9.25
N THR A 184 10.36 -5.77 8.06
CA THR A 184 9.62 -6.92 7.54
C THR A 184 10.22 -8.18 8.15
N VAL A 185 9.47 -8.83 9.04
CA VAL A 185 9.90 -10.06 9.71
C VAL A 185 9.67 -11.28 8.83
N GLU A 186 8.59 -11.25 8.04
CA GLU A 186 8.19 -12.35 7.18
C GLU A 186 7.47 -11.81 5.96
N HIS A 187 7.80 -12.37 4.80
CA HIS A 187 7.10 -12.12 3.54
C HIS A 187 6.98 -13.42 2.75
N THR A 188 5.78 -13.99 2.73
CA THR A 188 5.42 -15.16 1.93
C THR A 188 4.45 -14.77 0.81
N LEU A 189 3.99 -15.74 0.05
CA LEU A 189 3.06 -15.49 -1.04
C LEU A 189 1.66 -15.07 -0.57
N ASP A 190 1.28 -15.32 0.68
CA ASP A 190 -0.06 -15.06 1.22
C ASP A 190 -0.03 -14.29 2.55
N GLU A 191 1.16 -13.92 3.03
CA GLU A 191 1.33 -13.28 4.32
C GLU A 191 2.52 -12.30 4.38
N LEU A 192 2.30 -11.21 5.12
CA LEU A 192 3.31 -10.24 5.52
C LEU A 192 3.28 -10.06 7.03
N ARG A 193 4.44 -10.01 7.66
CA ARG A 193 4.58 -9.60 9.06
C ARG A 193 5.53 -8.43 9.19
N TYR A 194 5.06 -7.39 9.86
CA TYR A 194 5.88 -6.24 10.24
C TYR A 194 6.06 -6.20 11.74
N ARG A 195 7.28 -5.88 12.17
CA ARG A 195 7.56 -5.53 13.56
C ARG A 195 7.91 -4.07 13.64
N LEU A 196 7.21 -3.35 14.52
CA LEU A 196 7.40 -1.95 14.82
C LEU A 196 7.98 -1.83 16.23
N ARG A 197 9.02 -1.03 16.41
CA ARG A 197 9.64 -0.71 17.70
C ARG A 197 9.87 0.79 17.83
N TRP A 198 9.69 1.34 19.02
CA TRP A 198 9.91 2.78 19.25
C TRP A 198 10.43 3.07 20.67
N ASP A 199 11.04 4.23 20.81
CA ASP A 199 11.52 4.76 22.08
C ASP A 199 10.39 5.45 22.86
N ARG A 200 10.51 5.46 24.20
CA ARG A 200 9.62 6.25 25.05
C ARG A 200 10.20 7.64 25.24
N HIS A 201 9.32 8.63 25.20
CA HIS A 201 9.59 9.94 25.76
C HIS A 201 9.39 9.96 27.28
#